data_AF-A0AAD9JZN3-F1
#
_entry.id   AF-A0AAD9JZN3-F1
#
_cell.length_a   1.000
_cell.length_b   1.000
_cell.length_c   1.000
_cell.angle_alpha   90.00
_cell.angle_beta   90.00
_cell.angle_gamma   90.00
#
_symmetry.space_group_name_H-M   'P 1'
#
loop_
_entity.id
_entity.type
_entity.pdbx_description
1 polymer ?
#
loop_
_entity_poly.entity_id
_entity_poly.type
_entity_poly.pdbx_seq_one_letter_code
_entity_poly.pdbx_strand_id
1 'polypeptide(L)' 'MPAIIKSACSVNIATYPFDIQRCPLMFGSWTYHGFELNLTNFADTALIDNYVGNGEWNLIEVPCERHEVSTQR' A
#
# COMPACT_ATOMS: atom_id res chain seq x y z
N MET A 1 -9.38 14.90 5.49
CA MET A 1 -9.01 15.64 4.27
C MET A 1 -8.69 14.62 3.18
N PRO A 2 -9.17 14.78 1.94
CA PRO A 2 -8.73 13.93 0.84
C PRO A 2 -7.28 14.25 0.46
N ALA A 3 -6.52 13.24 0.04
CA ALA A 3 -5.14 13.37 -0.40
C ALA A 3 -4.89 12.54 -1.66
N ILE A 4 -4.02 13.05 -2.55
CA ILE A 4 -3.50 12.31 -3.70
C ILE A 4 -2.09 11.85 -3.36
N ILE A 5 -1.86 10.54 -3.42
CA ILE A 5 -0.56 9.93 -3.11
C ILE A 5 0.09 9.50 -4.41
N LYS A 6 1.35 9.90 -4.62
CA LYS A 6 2.19 9.43 -5.72
C LYS A 6 3.30 8.57 -5.14
N SER A 7 3.32 7.30 -5.51
CA SER A 7 4.37 6.35 -5.13
C SER A 7 5.23 6.01 -6.33
N ALA A 8 6.47 5.57 -6.05
CA ALA A 8 7.31 4.91 -7.03
C ALA A 8 7.16 3.40 -6.82
N CYS A 9 6.79 2.66 -7.86
CA CYS A 9 6.85 1.20 -7.85
C CYS A 9 7.62 0.67 -9.06
N SER A 10 8.28 -0.46 -8.88
CA SER A 10 8.95 -1.17 -9.96
C SER A 10 7.92 -1.98 -10.74
N VAL A 11 7.95 -1.86 -12.06
CA VAL A 11 7.02 -2.54 -12.98
C VAL A 11 7.80 -3.59 -13.76
N ASN A 12 7.24 -4.80 -13.91
CA ASN A 12 7.82 -5.86 -14.71
C ASN A 12 7.00 -6.10 -15.98
N ILE A 13 7.55 -5.77 -17.14
CA ILE A 13 6.87 -5.81 -18.45
C ILE A 13 7.14 -7.08 -19.26
N ALA A 14 7.69 -8.13 -18.64
CA ALA A 14 8.09 -9.35 -19.36
C ALA A 14 6.95 -10.05 -20.11
N THR A 15 5.70 -9.91 -19.62
CA THR A 15 4.51 -10.60 -20.17
C THR A 15 3.44 -9.64 -20.68
N TYR A 16 3.82 -8.41 -21.04
CA TYR A 16 2.89 -7.43 -21.60
C TYR A 16 2.14 -7.99 -22.82
N PRO A 17 0.80 -7.81 -22.94
CA PRO A 17 -0.09 -6.97 -22.13
C PRO A 17 -0.81 -7.70 -20.97
N PHE A 18 -0.37 -8.91 -20.62
CA PHE A 18 -1.02 -9.76 -19.59
C PHE A 18 -0.21 -9.82 -18.29
N ASP A 19 0.57 -8.78 -18.02
CA ASP A 19 1.39 -8.64 -16.83
C ASP A 19 0.56 -8.34 -15.58
N ILE A 20 1.07 -8.81 -14.44
CA ILE A 20 0.52 -8.51 -13.11
C ILE A 20 1.55 -7.66 -12.38
N GLN A 21 1.11 -6.51 -11.88
CA GLN A 21 1.96 -5.55 -11.18
C GLN A 21 1.66 -5.53 -9.68
N ARG A 22 2.71 -5.43 -8.87
CA ARG A 22 2.64 -5.28 -7.41
C ARG A 22 3.32 -3.99 -6.99
N CYS A 23 2.53 -3.03 -6.50
CA CYS A 23 2.99 -1.69 -6.12
C CYS A 23 2.68 -1.42 -4.63
N PRO A 24 3.58 -1.80 -3.70
CA PRO A 24 3.34 -1.62 -2.27
C PRO A 24 3.35 -0.13 -1.90
N LEU A 25 2.43 0.25 -1.00
CA LEU A 25 2.42 1.56 -0.35
C LEU A 25 2.84 1.39 1.11
N MET A 26 3.87 2.14 1.52
CA MET A 26 4.38 2.11 2.88
C MET A 26 3.90 3.34 3.64
N PHE A 27 3.11 3.09 4.69
CA PHE A 27 2.66 4.11 5.63
C PHE A 27 3.35 3.91 6.97
N GLY A 28 3.76 5.00 7.59
CA GLY A 28 4.46 4.95 8.86
C GLY A 28 4.62 6.32 9.49
N SER A 29 4.93 6.30 10.78
CA SER A 29 5.35 7.48 11.52
C SER A 29 6.75 7.89 11.09
N TRP A 30 6.94 9.19 10.85
CA TRP A 30 8.28 9.73 10.62
C TRP A 30 9.00 10.09 11.92
N THR A 31 8.26 10.53 12.94
CA THR A 31 8.82 11.13 14.17
C THR A 31 8.83 10.18 15.36
N TYR A 32 7.75 9.42 15.55
CA TYR A 32 7.57 8.52 16.69
C TYR A 32 7.98 7.09 16.37
N HIS A 33 8.58 6.43 17.34
CA HIS A 33 8.90 5.00 17.27
C HIS A 33 7.80 4.12 17.91
N GLY A 34 7.88 2.80 17.74
CA GLY A 34 6.82 1.85 18.12
C GLY A 34 6.38 1.86 19.59
N PHE A 35 7.23 2.34 20.52
CA PHE A 35 6.86 2.48 21.94
C PHE A 35 6.03 3.74 22.24
N GLU A 36 6.09 4.75 21.37
CA GLU A 36 5.33 6.00 21.50
C GLU A 36 4.04 5.95 20.69
N LEU A 37 4.09 5.31 19.52
CA LEU A 37 2.96 5.17 18.62
C LEU A 37 2.89 3.75 18.06
N ASN A 38 1.82 3.05 18.42
CA ASN A 38 1.51 1.74 17.88
C ASN A 38 0.46 1.87 16.77
N LEU A 39 0.90 1.81 15.51
CA LEU A 39 0.01 1.78 14.35
C LEU A 39 -0.54 0.36 14.17
N THR A 40 -1.85 0.20 14.07
CA THR A 40 -2.49 -1.08 13.80
C THR A 40 -3.35 -1.00 12.54
N ASN A 41 -3.43 -2.11 11.81
CA ASN A 41 -4.35 -2.20 10.68
C ASN A 41 -5.78 -2.30 11.21
N PHE A 42 -6.69 -1.52 10.62
CA PHE A 42 -8.11 -1.63 10.92
C PHE A 42 -8.71 -2.92 10.33
N ALA A 43 -8.25 -3.31 9.15
CA ALA A 43 -8.65 -4.52 8.44
C ALA A 43 -7.45 -5.08 7.66
N ASP A 44 -7.53 -6.37 7.28
CA ASP A 44 -6.48 -7.06 6.50
C ASP A 44 -6.45 -6.65 5.02
N THR A 45 -7.44 -5.88 4.57
CA THR A 45 -7.55 -5.33 3.21
C THR A 45 -8.04 -3.89 3.25
N ALA A 46 -7.70 -3.12 2.21
CA ALA A 46 -8.22 -1.76 2.07
C ALA A 46 -9.72 -1.78 1.74
N LEU A 47 -10.46 -0.81 2.29
CA LEU A 47 -11.87 -0.60 1.94
C LEU A 47 -11.98 -0.02 0.53
N ILE A 48 -12.75 -0.69 -0.33
CA ILE A 48 -12.89 -0.34 -1.75
C ILE A 48 -14.33 0.00 -2.16
N ASP A 49 -15.21 0.30 -1.21
CA ASP A 49 -16.64 0.58 -1.46
C ASP A 49 -16.88 1.71 -2.47
N ASN A 50 -15.96 2.67 -2.54
CA ASN A 50 -16.01 3.81 -3.45
C ASN A 50 -14.92 3.76 -4.54
N TYR A 51 -14.35 2.59 -4.80
CA TYR A 51 -13.38 2.41 -5.87
C TYR A 51 -14.05 2.57 -7.24
N VAL A 52 -13.46 3.44 -8.07
CA VAL A 52 -13.84 3.59 -9.47
C VAL A 52 -12.72 3.01 -10.32
N GLY A 53 -13.00 1.88 -10.97
CA GLY A 53 -12.07 1.25 -11.89
C GLY A 53 -11.73 2.10 -13.11
N ASN A 54 -10.61 1.80 -13.76
CA ASN A 54 -10.26 2.37 -15.06
C ASN A 54 -10.26 1.31 -16.16
N GLY A 55 -10.10 1.73 -17.43
CA GLY A 55 -10.19 0.83 -18.58
C GLY A 55 -8.92 0.03 -18.91
N GLU A 56 -7.82 0.29 -18.22
CA GLU A 56 -6.51 -0.32 -18.50
C GLU A 56 -6.11 -1.35 -17.43
N TRP A 57 -6.40 -1.05 -16.16
CA TRP A 57 -5.95 -1.83 -15.01
C TRP A 57 -7.13 -2.44 -14.26
N ASN A 58 -7.00 -3.73 -13.97
CA ASN A 58 -7.90 -4.42 -13.05
C ASN A 58 -7.27 -4.50 -11.65
N LEU A 59 -8.02 -4.09 -10.62
CA LEU A 59 -7.58 -4.17 -9.23
C LEU A 59 -7.90 -5.58 -8.70
N ILE A 60 -6.87 -6.40 -8.53
CA ILE A 60 -7.03 -7.81 -8.10
C ILE A 60 -7.17 -7.91 -6.58
N GLU A 61 -6.26 -7.29 -5.84
CA GLU A 61 -6.21 -7.34 -4.37
C GLU A 61 -5.53 -6.10 -3.79
N VAL A 62 -5.90 -5.74 -2.55
CA VAL A 62 -5.28 -4.65 -1.79
C VAL A 62 -5.03 -5.09 -0.34
N PRO A 63 -4.12 -6.05 -0.11
CA PRO A 63 -3.82 -6.53 1.23
C PRO A 63 -3.11 -5.47 2.08
N CYS A 64 -3.36 -5.50 3.38
CA CYS A 64 -2.75 -4.62 4.36
C CYS A 64 -1.93 -5.44 5.36
N GLU A 65 -0.60 -5.32 5.28
CA GLU A 65 0.32 -6.03 6.17
C GLU A 65 1.04 -5.07 7.10
N ARG A 66 1.09 -5.41 8.40
CA ARG A 66 1.79 -4.62 9.40
C ARG A 66 3.21 -5.15 9.59
N HIS A 67 4.18 -4.27 9.40
CA HIS A 67 5.59 -4.56 9.65
C HIS A 67 6.08 -3.75 10.85
N GLU A 68 6.54 -4.41 11.91
CA GLU A 68 7.23 -3.74 13.03
C GLU A 68 8.72 -3.64 12.72
N VAL A 69 9.23 -2.42 12.65
CA VAL A 69 10.67 -2.19 12.51
C VAL A 69 11.23 -1.88 13.89
N SER A 70 11.86 -2.86 14.53
CA SER A 70 12.53 -2.73 15.83
C SER A 70 13.88 -2.01 15.66
N THR A 71 13.89 -0.77 15.17
CA THR A 71 15.11 0.04 15.17
C THR A 71 15.22 0.78 16.49
N GLN A 72 16.08 0.26 17.35
CA GLN A 72 16.60 0.94 18.52
C GLN A 72 17.61 1.99 18.01
N ARG A 73 17.23 3.26 18.04
CA ARG A 73 18.21 4.35 18.13
C ARG A 73 18.46 4.64 19.60
#